data_AF-A0A2G9YSR2-F1
#
_entry.id   AF-A0A2G9YSR2-F1
#
_cell.length_a   1.000
_cell.length_b   1.000
_cell.length_c   1.000
_cell.angle_alpha   90.00
_cell.angle_beta   90.00
_cell.angle_gamma   90.00
#
_symmetry.space_group_name_H-M   'P 1'
#
loop_
_entity.id
_entity.type
_entity.pdbx_description
1 polymer ?
#
loop_
_entity_poly.entity_id
_entity_poly.type
_entity_poly.pdbx_seq_one_letter_code
_entity_poly.pdbx_strand_id
1 'polypeptide(L)'
;MLDSLILNKKSIESIYKTICEYHEKYLKQYGVKLPKLYASKGKFTKDALVLVYLAYDYPKTRKVTKEELTKFVRSYYPDTNDVQQARHLGAQSGWWIVAGGRDNIILNIKRGSYQLYTLEQPYPLFKKGHRVADTADWEKIKEKYNFRCATCGSQEGKPQFHWPATKTVLQKAHMDPNKPLVAGNIIPQCQKCNRGDRNRWVYDDKGRVIKLADANFVRNFDKDVRKKIYRMLYKEFNGKNPKSIK
;
A
#
# COMPACT_ATOMS: atom_id res chain seq x y z
N MET A 1 9.86 -28.32 15.99
CA MET A 1 11.18 -28.11 15.34
C MET A 1 10.90 -27.84 13.88
N LEU A 2 11.15 -26.62 13.40
CA LEU A 2 10.93 -26.25 12.00
C LEU A 2 12.28 -26.24 11.31
N ASP A 3 12.61 -27.36 10.66
CA ASP A 3 13.69 -27.41 9.69
C ASP A 3 13.38 -26.38 8.61
N SER A 4 14.23 -25.36 8.52
CA SER A 4 14.16 -24.39 7.43
C SER A 4 14.31 -25.14 6.12
N LEU A 5 13.24 -25.21 5.33
CA LEU A 5 13.25 -25.83 4.01
C LEU A 5 14.34 -25.17 3.15
N ILE A 6 15.48 -25.84 2.98
CA ILE A 6 16.53 -25.39 2.08
C ILE A 6 16.11 -25.82 0.69
N LEU A 7 15.44 -24.92 -0.03
CA LEU A 7 15.14 -25.14 -1.45
C LEU A 7 16.46 -25.12 -2.22
N ASN A 8 16.75 -26.17 -2.98
CA ASN A 8 17.92 -26.19 -3.86
C ASN A 8 17.64 -25.37 -5.13
N LYS A 9 18.69 -25.10 -5.91
CA LYS A 9 18.63 -24.31 -7.15
C LYS A 9 17.53 -24.81 -8.12
N LYS A 10 17.44 -26.14 -8.33
CA LYS A 10 16.45 -26.74 -9.24
C LYS A 10 15.02 -26.55 -8.74
N SER A 11 14.79 -26.71 -7.43
CA SER A 11 13.48 -26.46 -6.82
C SER A 11 13.05 -25.01 -6.97
N ILE A 12 13.97 -24.06 -6.77
CA ILE A 12 13.70 -22.62 -6.94
C ILE A 12 13.30 -22.31 -8.38
N GLU A 13 14.07 -22.81 -9.35
CA GLU A 13 13.80 -22.60 -10.78
C GLU A 13 12.46 -23.22 -11.20
N SER A 14 12.13 -24.41 -10.69
CA SER A 14 10.86 -25.09 -10.95
C SER A 14 9.66 -24.30 -10.42
N ILE A 15 9.69 -23.88 -9.15
CA ILE A 15 8.60 -23.08 -8.55
C ILE A 15 8.47 -21.73 -9.25
N TYR A 16 9.60 -21.10 -9.58
CA TYR A 16 9.60 -19.82 -10.30
C TYR A 16 8.99 -19.97 -11.70
N LYS A 17 9.21 -21.09 -12.40
CA LYS A 17 8.55 -21.39 -13.67
C LYS A 17 7.03 -21.44 -13.51
N THR A 18 6.52 -22.13 -12.49
CA THR A 18 5.08 -22.14 -12.17
C THR A 18 4.55 -20.72 -11.92
N ILE A 19 5.28 -19.90 -11.16
CA ILE A 19 4.92 -18.50 -10.92
C ILE A 19 4.84 -17.73 -12.24
N CYS A 20 5.78 -17.92 -13.17
CA CYS A 20 5.76 -17.28 -14.49
C CYS A 20 4.53 -17.70 -15.31
N GLU A 21 4.18 -18.99 -15.32
CA GLU A 21 3.03 -19.51 -16.04
C GLU A 21 1.71 -18.91 -15.53
N TYR A 22 1.51 -18.87 -14.21
CA TYR A 22 0.35 -18.22 -13.61
C TYR A 22 0.36 -16.71 -13.79
N HIS A 23 1.54 -16.08 -13.74
CA HIS A 23 1.68 -14.66 -13.98
C HIS A 23 1.20 -14.30 -15.39
N GLU A 24 1.69 -15.00 -16.40
CA GLU A 24 1.33 -14.77 -17.80
C GLU A 24 -0.17 -15.04 -18.02
N LYS A 25 -0.69 -16.14 -17.45
CA LYS A 25 -2.09 -16.55 -17.62
C LYS A 25 -3.09 -15.65 -16.91
N TYR A 26 -2.79 -15.19 -15.69
CA TYR A 26 -3.79 -14.55 -14.83
C TYR A 26 -3.43 -13.12 -14.43
N LEU A 27 -2.16 -12.84 -14.10
CA LEU A 27 -1.79 -11.63 -13.35
C LEU A 27 -1.22 -10.50 -14.22
N LYS A 28 -0.65 -10.83 -15.39
CA LYS A 28 -0.03 -9.87 -16.30
C LYS A 28 -1.01 -8.82 -16.81
N GLN A 29 -2.25 -9.22 -17.12
CA GLN A 29 -3.33 -8.31 -17.53
C GLN A 29 -3.64 -7.24 -16.46
N TYR A 30 -3.44 -7.55 -15.18
CA TYR A 30 -3.60 -6.60 -14.07
C TYR A 30 -2.33 -5.80 -13.77
N GLY A 31 -1.26 -6.04 -14.54
CA GLY A 31 0.03 -5.37 -14.44
C GLY A 31 0.93 -5.87 -13.31
N VAL A 32 0.63 -6.98 -12.63
CA VAL A 32 1.44 -7.49 -11.51
C VAL A 32 2.93 -7.55 -11.91
N LYS A 33 3.82 -7.03 -11.06
CA LYS A 33 5.26 -6.96 -11.34
C LYS A 33 5.89 -8.30 -10.99
N LEU A 34 6.35 -9.01 -12.02
CA LEU A 34 7.15 -10.22 -11.87
C LEU A 34 8.62 -9.85 -11.53
N PRO A 35 9.14 -10.20 -10.35
CA PRO A 35 10.54 -9.95 -10.01
C PRO A 35 11.45 -10.86 -10.84
N LYS A 36 12.57 -10.35 -11.34
CA LYS A 36 13.53 -11.17 -12.11
C LYS A 36 14.13 -12.27 -11.22
N LEU A 37 14.26 -13.50 -11.74
CA LEU A 37 14.88 -14.60 -10.98
C LEU A 37 16.34 -14.30 -10.65
N TYR A 38 17.14 -13.88 -11.63
CA TYR A 38 18.57 -13.56 -11.45
C TYR A 38 18.87 -12.07 -11.59
N ALA A 39 19.83 -11.61 -10.79
CA ALA A 39 20.51 -10.34 -10.97
C ALA A 39 21.63 -10.45 -12.03
N SER A 40 22.23 -9.32 -12.40
CA SER A 40 23.28 -9.21 -13.43
C SER A 40 24.53 -10.06 -13.20
N LYS A 41 24.74 -10.58 -11.98
CA LYS A 41 25.87 -11.47 -11.62
C LYS A 41 25.47 -12.95 -11.45
N GLY A 42 24.31 -13.36 -11.96
CA GLY A 42 23.83 -14.76 -11.88
C GLY A 42 23.33 -15.19 -10.49
N LYS A 43 23.27 -14.27 -9.52
CA LYS A 43 22.71 -14.53 -8.17
C LYS A 43 21.19 -14.34 -8.18
N PHE A 44 20.46 -15.14 -7.40
CA PHE A 44 19.01 -14.98 -7.24
C PHE A 44 18.62 -13.62 -6.66
N THR A 45 17.54 -12.98 -7.11
CA THR A 45 17.07 -11.75 -6.46
C THR A 45 16.34 -12.07 -5.16
N LYS A 46 16.45 -11.19 -4.16
CA LYS A 46 15.75 -11.39 -2.86
C LYS A 46 14.23 -11.44 -3.03
N ASP A 47 13.69 -10.63 -3.92
CA ASP A 47 12.26 -10.59 -4.22
C ASP A 47 11.77 -11.90 -4.86
N ALA A 48 12.54 -12.46 -5.80
CA ALA A 48 12.21 -13.77 -6.39
C ALA A 48 12.30 -14.89 -5.36
N LEU A 49 13.33 -14.90 -4.50
CA LEU A 49 13.47 -15.88 -3.41
C LEU A 49 12.27 -15.84 -2.47
N VAL A 50 11.86 -14.65 -2.03
CA VAL A 50 10.70 -14.51 -1.15
C VAL A 50 9.42 -15.00 -1.82
N LEU A 51 9.20 -14.64 -3.09
CA LEU A 51 8.00 -15.06 -3.81
C LEU A 51 7.96 -16.59 -4.00
N VAL A 52 9.09 -17.19 -4.38
CA VAL A 52 9.25 -18.66 -4.53
C VAL A 52 8.96 -19.37 -3.21
N TYR A 53 9.51 -18.88 -2.10
CA TYR A 53 9.30 -19.51 -0.80
C TYR A 53 7.83 -19.46 -0.36
N LEU A 54 7.16 -18.33 -0.60
CA LEU A 54 5.73 -18.18 -0.27
C LEU A 54 4.81 -18.98 -1.21
N ALA A 55 5.26 -19.26 -2.44
CA ALA A 55 4.55 -20.08 -3.41
C ALA A 55 4.84 -21.58 -3.28
N TYR A 56 5.71 -21.99 -2.35
CA TYR A 56 5.99 -23.39 -2.08
C TYR A 56 4.68 -24.13 -1.72
N ASP A 57 4.45 -25.28 -2.36
CA ASP A 57 3.23 -26.09 -2.31
C ASP A 57 1.94 -25.45 -2.86
N TYR A 58 2.04 -24.40 -3.69
CA TYR A 58 0.86 -23.84 -4.38
C TYR A 58 0.07 -24.93 -5.12
N PRO A 59 -1.29 -24.99 -5.00
CA PRO A 59 -2.19 -24.00 -4.39
C PRO A 59 -2.35 -24.09 -2.86
N LYS A 60 -1.81 -25.11 -2.20
CA LYS A 60 -1.88 -25.31 -0.74
C LYS A 60 -0.72 -24.65 -0.02
N THR A 61 -0.52 -23.36 -0.27
CA THR A 61 0.55 -22.58 0.36
C THR A 61 0.41 -22.56 1.88
N ARG A 62 1.53 -22.44 2.58
CA ARG A 62 1.57 -22.45 4.05
C ARG A 62 1.85 -21.08 4.65
N LYS A 63 1.54 -20.97 5.94
CA LYS A 63 1.90 -19.82 6.77
C LYS A 63 3.42 -19.86 7.03
N VAL A 64 4.09 -18.75 6.78
CA VAL A 64 5.55 -18.59 6.97
C VAL A 64 5.79 -17.43 7.94
N THR A 65 6.64 -17.61 8.95
CA THR A 65 6.99 -16.51 9.86
C THR A 65 8.07 -15.61 9.25
N LYS A 66 8.17 -14.37 9.72
CA LYS A 66 9.22 -13.43 9.31
C LYS A 66 10.62 -14.01 9.58
N GLU A 67 10.79 -14.68 10.71
CA GLU A 67 12.07 -15.29 11.12
C GLU A 67 12.44 -16.43 10.17
N GLU A 68 11.48 -17.27 9.81
CA GLU A 68 11.66 -18.36 8.86
C GLU A 68 12.03 -17.85 7.46
N LEU A 69 11.28 -16.87 6.95
CA LEU A 69 11.56 -16.26 5.66
C LEU A 69 12.93 -15.57 5.65
N THR A 70 13.33 -14.94 6.76
CA THR A 70 14.65 -14.32 6.93
C THR A 70 15.76 -15.36 6.94
N LYS A 71 15.59 -16.49 7.64
CA LYS A 71 16.54 -17.61 7.63
C LYS A 71 16.73 -18.16 6.22
N PHE A 72 15.65 -18.34 5.47
CA PHE A 72 15.73 -18.79 4.07
C PHE A 72 16.48 -17.79 3.18
N VAL A 73 16.20 -16.49 3.26
CA VAL A 73 16.94 -15.51 2.45
C VAL A 73 18.42 -15.43 2.86
N ARG A 74 18.73 -15.62 4.14
CA ARG A 74 20.11 -15.64 4.65
C ARG A 74 20.95 -16.80 4.15
N SER A 75 20.35 -17.93 3.75
CA SER A 75 21.13 -19.03 3.14
C SER A 75 21.75 -18.62 1.79
N TYR A 76 21.17 -17.63 1.10
CA TYR A 76 21.71 -17.04 -0.13
C TYR A 76 22.42 -15.70 0.09
N TYR A 77 22.00 -14.96 1.13
CA TYR A 77 22.49 -13.62 1.45
C TYR A 77 22.68 -13.45 2.97
N PRO A 78 23.80 -13.93 3.54
CA PRO A 78 24.02 -14.00 4.99
C PRO A 78 23.80 -12.69 5.74
N ASP A 79 24.23 -11.56 5.16
CA ASP A 79 24.15 -10.22 5.76
C ASP A 79 22.76 -9.57 5.66
N THR A 80 21.72 -10.35 5.31
CA THR A 80 20.37 -9.81 5.17
C THR A 80 19.77 -9.54 6.54
N ASN A 81 19.49 -8.26 6.81
CA ASN A 81 18.60 -7.84 7.89
C ASN A 81 17.19 -8.43 7.70
N ASP A 82 16.39 -8.37 8.75
CA ASP A 82 14.98 -8.80 8.76
C ASP A 82 14.21 -8.53 7.46
N VAL A 83 13.71 -9.59 6.82
CA VAL A 83 13.06 -9.53 5.51
C VAL A 83 11.69 -8.84 5.63
N GLN A 84 11.56 -7.63 5.09
CA GLN A 84 10.29 -6.92 4.91
C GLN A 84 9.73 -7.02 3.48
N GLN A 85 10.48 -7.63 2.57
CA GLN A 85 10.20 -7.71 1.13
C GLN A 85 8.85 -8.36 0.82
N ALA A 86 8.39 -9.32 1.62
CA ALA A 86 7.06 -9.93 1.48
C ALA A 86 5.93 -8.88 1.54
N ARG A 87 6.09 -7.83 2.35
CA ARG A 87 5.12 -6.72 2.44
C ARG A 87 5.14 -5.82 1.21
N HIS A 88 6.31 -5.65 0.59
CA HIS A 88 6.49 -4.85 -0.64
C HIS A 88 5.96 -5.61 -1.86
N LEU A 89 6.23 -6.91 -1.96
CA LEU A 89 5.72 -7.77 -3.02
C LEU A 89 4.18 -7.80 -3.06
N GLY A 90 3.53 -7.68 -1.90
CA GLY A 90 2.09 -7.59 -1.78
C GLY A 90 1.47 -6.38 -2.52
N ALA A 91 1.17 -5.33 -1.77
CA ALA A 91 0.41 -4.19 -2.29
C ALA A 91 1.16 -3.36 -3.37
N GLN A 92 2.49 -3.38 -3.41
CA GLN A 92 3.26 -2.55 -4.36
C GLN A 92 3.58 -3.27 -5.68
N SER A 93 3.72 -4.60 -5.63
CA SER A 93 4.03 -5.43 -6.82
C SER A 93 2.84 -6.24 -7.31
N GLY A 94 1.80 -6.39 -6.49
CA GLY A 94 0.48 -6.91 -6.90
C GLY A 94 0.21 -8.36 -6.56
N TRP A 95 1.13 -9.03 -5.90
CA TRP A 95 0.97 -10.40 -5.44
C TRP A 95 0.00 -10.45 -4.25
N TRP A 96 -0.93 -11.40 -4.22
CA TRP A 96 -1.88 -11.51 -3.11
C TRP A 96 -1.26 -12.19 -1.88
N ILE A 97 -0.35 -11.48 -1.21
CA ILE A 97 0.31 -11.94 0.01
C ILE A 97 -0.43 -11.37 1.23
N VAL A 98 -1.01 -12.25 2.03
CA VAL A 98 -1.63 -11.91 3.31
C VAL A 98 -0.53 -11.75 4.35
N ALA A 99 -0.57 -10.66 5.11
CA ALA A 99 0.38 -10.37 6.19
C ALA A 99 -0.37 -10.22 7.52
N GLY A 100 0.09 -10.91 8.56
CA GLY A 100 -0.59 -10.94 9.85
C GLY A 100 -0.43 -9.67 10.67
N GLY A 101 -1.38 -9.44 11.58
CA GLY A 101 -1.53 -8.16 12.28
C GLY A 101 -2.27 -7.10 11.45
N ARG A 102 -3.01 -7.54 10.44
CA ARG A 102 -4.05 -6.78 9.74
C ARG A 102 -5.37 -7.53 9.94
N ASP A 103 -6.49 -6.82 9.92
CA ASP A 103 -7.84 -7.39 9.96
C ASP A 103 -8.17 -8.08 8.62
N ASN A 104 -7.39 -9.12 8.29
CA ASN A 104 -7.51 -9.86 7.06
C ASN A 104 -8.81 -10.68 7.11
N ILE A 105 -9.72 -10.41 6.17
CA ILE A 105 -11.03 -11.06 6.10
C ILE A 105 -10.93 -12.50 5.56
N ILE A 106 -9.85 -12.82 4.86
CA ILE A 106 -9.71 -14.04 4.05
C ILE A 106 -8.90 -15.12 4.75
N LEU A 107 -7.88 -14.72 5.53
CA LEU A 107 -7.04 -15.64 6.28
C LEU A 107 -6.65 -15.02 7.61
N ASN A 108 -6.99 -15.69 8.71
CA ASN A 108 -6.49 -15.32 10.02
C ASN A 108 -5.06 -15.84 10.20
N ILE A 109 -4.10 -14.90 10.21
CA ILE A 109 -2.68 -15.18 10.39
C ILE A 109 -2.09 -14.27 11.46
N LYS A 110 -1.25 -14.87 12.33
CA LYS A 110 -0.63 -14.19 13.46
C LYS A 110 0.28 -13.06 12.97
N ARG A 111 0.33 -11.96 13.74
CA ARG A 111 1.27 -10.85 13.50
C ARG A 111 2.70 -11.38 13.33
N GLY A 112 3.36 -10.94 12.27
CA GLY A 112 4.71 -11.42 11.91
C GLY A 112 4.74 -12.61 10.95
N SER A 113 3.59 -13.10 10.49
CA SER A 113 3.50 -14.16 9.49
C SER A 113 3.02 -13.64 8.13
N TYR A 114 3.35 -14.39 7.08
CA TYR A 114 2.95 -14.15 5.70
C TYR A 114 2.43 -15.44 5.07
N GLN A 115 1.50 -15.32 4.12
CA GLN A 115 1.05 -16.43 3.29
C GLN A 115 0.63 -15.89 1.92
N LEU A 116 1.07 -16.53 0.83
CA LEU A 116 0.55 -16.25 -0.51
C LEU A 116 -0.87 -16.84 -0.59
N TYR A 117 -1.88 -16.02 -0.85
CA TYR A 117 -3.26 -16.49 -0.94
C TYR A 117 -3.55 -17.19 -2.27
N THR A 118 -3.22 -16.54 -3.38
CA THR A 118 -3.45 -17.06 -4.73
C THR A 118 -2.45 -16.50 -5.75
N LEU A 119 -2.18 -17.27 -6.81
CA LEU A 119 -1.48 -16.81 -8.02
C LEU A 119 -2.45 -16.47 -9.16
N GLU A 120 -3.76 -16.62 -8.96
CA GLU A 120 -4.78 -16.45 -10.01
C GLU A 120 -5.46 -15.09 -9.97
N GLN A 121 -5.32 -14.36 -8.86
CA GLN A 121 -5.89 -13.03 -8.69
C GLN A 121 -4.83 -12.08 -8.10
N PRO A 122 -4.78 -10.81 -8.55
CA PRO A 122 -3.90 -9.82 -7.95
C PRO A 122 -4.39 -9.50 -6.54
N TYR A 123 -3.52 -8.89 -5.73
CA TYR A 123 -3.96 -8.31 -4.46
C TYR A 123 -5.18 -7.38 -4.70
N PRO A 124 -6.28 -7.46 -3.92
CA PRO A 124 -7.58 -6.83 -4.28
C PRO A 124 -7.56 -5.32 -4.53
N LEU A 125 -6.56 -4.63 -3.95
CA LEU A 125 -6.38 -3.19 -4.13
C LEU A 125 -5.18 -2.85 -5.04
N PHE A 126 -4.57 -3.84 -5.67
CA PHE A 126 -3.49 -3.63 -6.61
C PHE A 126 -4.05 -3.07 -7.91
N LYS A 127 -3.73 -1.81 -8.17
CA LYS A 127 -4.16 -1.09 -9.35
C LYS A 127 -2.93 -0.60 -10.08
N LYS A 128 -2.42 -1.40 -11.02
CA LYS A 128 -1.39 -0.93 -11.93
C LYS A 128 -2.00 -0.43 -13.23
N GLY A 129 -2.93 0.52 -13.08
CA GLY A 129 -3.42 1.40 -14.14
C GLY A 129 -2.86 2.82 -14.00
N HIS A 130 -1.64 2.97 -13.48
CA HIS A 130 -1.01 4.28 -13.33
C HIS A 130 0.01 4.53 -14.45
N ARG A 131 -0.51 4.99 -15.59
CA ARG A 131 0.04 5.99 -16.53
C ARG A 131 -0.77 5.96 -17.83
N VAL A 132 -1.99 6.48 -17.76
CA VAL A 132 -2.53 7.27 -18.87
C VAL A 132 -2.74 8.64 -18.27
N ALA A 133 -1.83 9.54 -18.64
CA ALA A 133 -2.03 10.97 -18.48
C ALA A 133 -3.17 11.38 -19.43
N ASP A 134 -3.98 12.32 -18.97
CA ASP A 134 -5.16 12.88 -19.63
C ASP A 134 -6.32 11.89 -19.82
N THR A 135 -7.57 12.18 -19.47
CA THR A 135 -8.32 13.43 -19.29
C THR A 135 -9.45 13.18 -18.29
N ALA A 136 -9.94 14.20 -17.59
CA ALA A 136 -11.36 14.51 -17.27
C ALA A 136 -12.38 13.46 -16.76
N ASP A 137 -12.10 12.16 -16.76
CA ASP A 137 -13.07 11.08 -16.64
C ASP A 137 -13.36 10.77 -15.16
N TRP A 138 -14.21 11.64 -14.60
CA TRP A 138 -14.68 11.56 -13.23
C TRP A 138 -15.29 10.20 -12.91
N GLU A 139 -15.97 9.57 -13.87
CA GLU A 139 -16.55 8.25 -13.70
C GLU A 139 -15.48 7.18 -13.48
N LYS A 140 -14.39 7.17 -14.26
CA LYS A 140 -13.27 6.24 -14.02
C LYS A 140 -12.62 6.45 -12.66
N ILE A 141 -12.49 7.71 -12.21
CA ILE A 141 -12.00 7.99 -10.86
C ILE A 141 -12.96 7.37 -9.85
N LYS A 142 -14.27 7.57 -9.96
CA LYS A 142 -15.24 6.98 -9.02
C LYS A 142 -15.25 5.46 -9.05
N GLU A 143 -15.20 4.86 -10.23
CA GLU A 143 -15.12 3.41 -10.43
C GLU A 143 -13.89 2.84 -9.71
N LYS A 144 -12.73 3.54 -9.79
CA LYS A 144 -11.55 3.17 -9.02
C LYS A 144 -11.85 3.06 -7.52
N TYR A 145 -12.75 3.86 -6.95
CA TYR A 145 -13.10 3.77 -5.52
C TYR A 145 -14.38 2.98 -5.28
N ASN A 146 -14.85 2.17 -6.23
CA ASN A 146 -16.13 1.47 -6.18
C ASN A 146 -17.30 2.42 -5.88
N PHE A 147 -17.24 3.63 -6.44
CA PHE A 147 -18.17 4.73 -6.19
C PHE A 147 -18.27 5.08 -4.70
N ARG A 148 -17.17 5.01 -3.95
CA ARG A 148 -17.13 5.37 -2.53
C ARG A 148 -16.28 6.60 -2.27
N CYS A 149 -16.65 7.32 -1.22
CA CYS A 149 -15.82 8.35 -0.63
C CYS A 149 -14.52 7.72 -0.13
N ALA A 150 -13.38 8.25 -0.58
CA ALA A 150 -12.05 7.81 -0.17
C ALA A 150 -11.81 7.99 1.35
N THR A 151 -12.52 8.92 1.99
CA THR A 151 -12.31 9.25 3.41
C THR A 151 -13.24 8.48 4.35
N CYS A 152 -14.54 8.39 4.07
CA CYS A 152 -15.51 7.75 4.96
C CYS A 152 -16.17 6.48 4.40
N GLY A 153 -15.85 6.07 3.17
CA GLY A 153 -16.37 4.84 2.56
C GLY A 153 -17.85 4.87 2.13
N SER A 154 -18.57 5.97 2.37
CA SER A 154 -19.96 6.14 1.91
C SER A 154 -20.05 5.99 0.38
N GLN A 155 -21.05 5.25 -0.11
CA GLN A 155 -21.21 4.95 -1.54
C GLN A 155 -22.14 5.96 -2.22
N GLU A 156 -21.76 6.46 -3.40
CA GLU A 156 -22.56 7.39 -4.20
C GLU A 156 -23.98 6.88 -4.40
N GLY A 157 -24.95 7.77 -4.24
CA GLY A 157 -26.36 7.46 -4.41
C GLY A 157 -27.03 6.81 -3.20
N LYS A 158 -26.27 6.26 -2.26
CA LYS A 158 -26.77 5.64 -1.02
C LYS A 158 -26.78 6.63 0.16
N PRO A 159 -27.51 6.32 1.26
CA PRO A 159 -27.40 7.06 2.51
C PRO A 159 -25.94 7.29 2.93
N GLN A 160 -25.62 8.49 3.38
CA GLN A 160 -24.29 8.82 3.89
C GLN A 160 -24.11 8.14 5.25
N PHE A 161 -22.95 7.52 5.47
CA PHE A 161 -22.67 6.64 6.60
C PHE A 161 -22.90 7.26 8.00
N HIS A 162 -22.47 8.49 8.23
CA HIS A 162 -22.65 9.25 9.47
C HIS A 162 -23.92 10.11 9.49
N TRP A 163 -24.47 10.45 8.33
CA TRP A 163 -25.69 11.26 8.15
C TRP A 163 -26.68 10.51 7.25
N PRO A 164 -27.32 9.43 7.76
CA PRO A 164 -28.12 8.51 6.94
C PRO A 164 -29.37 9.16 6.34
N ALA A 165 -29.86 10.26 6.91
CA ALA A 165 -30.94 11.07 6.34
C ALA A 165 -30.53 11.85 5.07
N THR A 166 -29.28 11.73 4.61
CA THR A 166 -28.77 12.44 3.42
C THR A 166 -28.17 11.47 2.41
N LYS A 167 -28.34 11.76 1.12
CA LYS A 167 -27.75 10.99 0.01
C LYS A 167 -26.27 11.33 -0.15
N THR A 168 -25.42 10.33 -0.38
CA THR A 168 -24.01 10.53 -0.68
C THR A 168 -23.84 11.07 -2.10
N VAL A 169 -23.17 12.22 -2.21
CA VAL A 169 -22.79 12.82 -3.50
C VAL A 169 -21.27 12.96 -3.50
N LEU A 170 -20.62 12.31 -4.45
CA LEU A 170 -19.17 12.38 -4.61
C LEU A 170 -18.78 13.65 -5.37
N GLN A 171 -17.67 14.24 -4.95
CA GLN A 171 -17.09 15.44 -5.51
C GLN A 171 -15.61 15.20 -5.81
N LYS A 172 -15.08 15.93 -6.80
CA LYS A 172 -13.64 16.00 -7.05
C LYS A 172 -12.99 16.77 -5.90
N ALA A 173 -12.25 16.08 -5.04
CA ALA A 173 -11.49 16.69 -3.96
C ALA A 173 -9.99 16.61 -4.24
N HIS A 174 -9.25 17.62 -3.79
CA HIS A 174 -7.79 17.64 -3.90
C HIS A 174 -7.18 16.55 -3.00
N MET A 175 -6.22 15.82 -3.56
CA MET A 175 -5.30 15.02 -2.76
C MET A 175 -4.31 15.95 -2.05
N ASP A 176 -3.71 16.88 -2.80
CA ASP A 176 -2.89 17.98 -2.28
C ASP A 176 -3.52 19.31 -2.72
N PRO A 177 -4.08 20.10 -1.79
CA PRO A 177 -4.77 21.34 -2.14
C PRO A 177 -3.84 22.46 -2.59
N ASN A 178 -2.52 22.32 -2.39
CA ASN A 178 -1.53 23.25 -2.92
C ASN A 178 -1.16 22.96 -4.38
N LYS A 179 -1.83 21.98 -5.01
CA LYS A 179 -1.65 21.60 -6.42
C LYS A 179 -2.98 21.74 -7.18
N PRO A 180 -2.93 21.93 -8.51
CA PRO A 180 -4.14 22.03 -9.32
C PRO A 180 -5.08 20.82 -9.20
N LEU A 181 -6.40 21.05 -9.37
CA LEU A 181 -7.43 20.00 -9.37
C LEU A 181 -7.42 19.21 -10.69
N VAL A 182 -6.39 18.42 -10.91
CA VAL A 182 -6.18 17.64 -12.14
C VAL A 182 -6.04 16.15 -11.84
N ALA A 183 -6.12 15.31 -12.90
CA ALA A 183 -5.90 13.87 -12.78
C ALA A 183 -4.57 13.58 -12.07
N GLY A 184 -4.58 12.59 -11.17
CA GLY A 184 -3.43 12.30 -10.30
C GLY A 184 -3.40 13.11 -8.99
N ASN A 185 -4.13 14.22 -8.91
CA ASN A 185 -4.33 15.00 -7.68
C ASN A 185 -5.80 15.02 -7.21
N ILE A 186 -6.65 14.15 -7.77
CA ILE A 186 -8.07 14.05 -7.42
C ILE A 186 -8.33 12.73 -6.67
N ILE A 187 -9.09 12.82 -5.58
CA ILE A 187 -9.75 11.69 -4.93
C ILE A 187 -11.26 11.96 -4.83
N PRO A 188 -12.12 10.94 -4.89
CA PRO A 188 -13.54 11.14 -4.64
C PRO A 188 -13.79 11.29 -3.15
N GLN A 189 -14.31 12.44 -2.73
CA GLN A 189 -14.83 12.63 -1.38
C GLN A 189 -16.31 12.95 -1.44
N CYS A 190 -17.08 12.50 -0.44
CA CYS A 190 -18.46 12.93 -0.33
C CYS A 190 -18.54 14.39 0.13
N GLN A 191 -19.69 15.02 -0.15
CA GLN A 191 -19.97 16.40 0.19
C GLN A 191 -19.77 16.75 1.68
N LYS A 192 -19.89 15.77 2.58
CA LYS A 192 -19.68 15.94 4.03
C LYS A 192 -18.19 15.97 4.39
N CYS A 193 -17.41 15.03 3.84
CA CYS A 193 -15.96 14.97 4.08
C CYS A 193 -15.23 16.15 3.42
N ASN A 194 -15.48 16.39 2.13
CA ASN A 194 -14.81 17.46 1.37
C ASN A 194 -15.04 18.84 2.02
N ARG A 195 -16.28 19.12 2.44
CA ARG A 195 -16.62 20.36 3.15
C ARG A 195 -15.98 20.46 4.53
N GLY A 196 -15.84 19.34 5.24
CA GLY A 196 -15.22 19.31 6.57
C GLY A 196 -13.71 19.57 6.52
N ASP A 197 -13.05 19.01 5.50
CA ASP A 197 -11.60 19.02 5.38
C ASP A 197 -11.04 20.38 4.91
N ARG A 198 -11.80 21.15 4.12
CA ARG A 198 -11.50 22.55 3.73
C ARG A 198 -10.04 22.79 3.29
N ASN A 199 -9.47 21.90 2.47
CA ASN A 199 -8.09 22.02 2.00
C ASN A 199 -7.02 22.07 3.12
N ARG A 200 -7.33 21.57 4.32
CA ARG A 200 -6.39 21.59 5.47
C ARG A 200 -5.39 20.44 5.44
N TRP A 201 -5.68 19.39 4.68
CA TRP A 201 -4.96 18.13 4.74
C TRP A 201 -4.47 17.72 3.35
N VAL A 202 -3.34 17.02 3.33
CA VAL A 202 -2.88 16.27 2.16
C VAL A 202 -3.20 14.80 2.37
N TYR A 203 -3.82 14.18 1.38
CA TYR A 203 -4.17 12.77 1.37
C TYR A 203 -3.17 11.95 0.55
N ASP A 204 -3.13 10.65 0.79
CA ASP A 204 -2.63 9.70 -0.20
C ASP A 204 -3.75 9.27 -1.17
N ASP A 205 -3.41 8.38 -2.10
CA ASP A 205 -4.36 7.84 -3.08
C ASP A 205 -5.45 6.93 -2.48
N LYS A 206 -5.44 6.70 -1.16
CA LYS A 206 -6.47 5.95 -0.44
C LYS A 206 -7.31 6.84 0.47
N GLY A 207 -7.13 8.17 0.42
CA GLY A 207 -7.87 9.11 1.25
C GLY A 207 -7.39 9.16 2.70
N ARG A 208 -6.16 8.71 3.00
CA ARG A 208 -5.55 8.84 4.34
C ARG A 208 -4.78 10.15 4.45
N VAL A 209 -4.97 10.87 5.54
CA VAL A 209 -4.19 12.10 5.81
C VAL A 209 -2.72 11.72 6.03
N ILE A 210 -1.84 12.34 5.24
CA ILE A 210 -0.39 12.14 5.33
C ILE A 210 0.38 13.41 5.71
N LYS A 211 -0.20 14.60 5.48
CA LYS A 211 0.41 15.89 5.85
C LYS A 211 -0.65 16.94 6.18
N LEU A 212 -0.22 17.98 6.89
CA LEU A 212 -0.96 19.23 7.02
C LEU A 212 -0.68 20.10 5.81
N ALA A 213 -1.72 20.59 5.14
CA ALA A 213 -1.59 21.47 3.98
C ALA A 213 -1.65 22.96 4.36
N ASP A 214 -2.42 23.31 5.40
CA ASP A 214 -2.54 24.67 5.93
C ASP A 214 -2.01 24.74 7.37
N ALA A 215 -0.83 25.37 7.53
CA ALA A 215 -0.19 25.55 8.82
C ALA A 215 -1.03 26.41 9.79
N ASN A 216 -1.93 27.28 9.30
CA ASN A 216 -2.79 28.07 10.18
C ASN A 216 -3.73 27.20 11.00
N PHE A 217 -4.06 26.01 10.51
CA PHE A 217 -4.92 25.08 11.25
C PHE A 217 -4.29 24.60 12.57
N VAL A 218 -2.96 24.68 12.73
CA VAL A 218 -2.28 24.41 14.01
C VAL A 218 -2.84 25.27 15.14
N ARG A 219 -3.36 26.47 14.85
CA ARG A 219 -3.97 27.36 15.86
C ARG A 219 -5.19 26.74 16.54
N ASN A 220 -5.89 25.82 15.86
CA ASN A 220 -7.07 25.13 16.39
C ASN A 220 -6.71 23.92 17.27
N PHE A 221 -5.43 23.53 17.34
CA PHE A 221 -5.02 22.44 18.22
C PHE A 221 -4.96 22.88 19.67
N ASP A 222 -5.20 21.93 20.58
CA ASP A 222 -5.06 22.16 22.02
C ASP A 222 -3.69 22.71 22.38
N LYS A 223 -3.64 23.47 23.48
CA LYS A 223 -2.42 24.16 23.93
C LYS A 223 -1.24 23.20 24.06
N ASP A 224 -1.48 21.99 24.57
CA ASP A 224 -0.41 21.01 24.77
C ASP A 224 0.09 20.39 23.47
N VAL A 225 -0.78 20.18 22.48
CA VAL A 225 -0.37 19.76 21.13
C VAL A 225 0.46 20.87 20.48
N ARG A 226 0.02 22.13 20.57
CA ARG A 226 0.79 23.28 20.05
C ARG A 226 2.17 23.40 20.71
N LYS A 227 2.28 23.19 22.03
CA LYS A 227 3.58 23.15 22.73
C LYS A 227 4.48 22.02 22.23
N LYS A 228 3.93 20.83 21.98
CA LYS A 228 4.69 19.69 21.44
C LYS A 228 5.22 20.02 20.04
N ILE A 229 4.37 20.57 19.17
CA ILE A 229 4.76 21.04 17.83
C ILE A 229 5.86 22.10 17.94
N TYR A 230 5.68 23.10 18.80
CA TYR A 230 6.67 24.15 19.02
C TYR A 230 8.04 23.57 19.41
N ARG A 231 8.09 22.65 20.37
CA ARG A 231 9.35 22.00 20.78
C ARG A 231 10.02 21.23 19.65
N MET A 232 9.24 20.52 18.83
CA MET A 232 9.75 19.81 17.66
C MET A 232 10.38 20.77 16.66
N LEU A 233 9.66 21.82 16.28
CA LEU A 233 10.13 22.81 15.30
C LEU A 233 11.31 23.64 15.84
N TYR A 234 11.27 24.03 17.11
CA TYR A 234 12.38 24.77 17.74
C TYR A 234 13.69 23.97 17.69
N LYS A 235 13.62 22.66 17.98
CA LYS A 235 14.76 21.76 17.86
C LYS A 235 15.21 21.60 16.41
N GLU A 236 14.27 21.42 15.49
CA GLU A 236 14.56 21.27 14.05
C GLU A 236 15.27 22.50 13.47
N PHE A 237 14.87 23.69 13.89
CA PHE A 237 15.46 24.95 13.43
C PHE A 237 16.59 25.48 14.32
N ASN A 238 17.11 24.68 15.26
CA ASN A 238 18.18 25.07 16.20
C ASN A 238 17.93 26.41 16.92
N GLY A 239 16.67 26.69 17.28
CA GLY A 239 16.29 27.93 17.95
C GLY A 239 16.49 29.22 17.12
N LYS A 240 16.66 29.11 15.81
CA LYS A 240 16.76 30.28 14.92
C LYS A 240 15.53 31.17 15.05
N ASN A 241 15.76 32.48 15.05
CA ASN A 241 14.69 33.46 15.06
C ASN A 241 13.75 33.21 13.86
N PRO A 242 12.43 33.06 14.05
CA PRO A 242 11.51 32.83 12.94
C PRO A 242 11.60 33.88 11.82
N LYS A 243 11.97 35.13 12.15
CA LYS A 243 12.17 36.21 11.17
C LYS A 243 13.39 36.00 10.25
N SER A 244 14.32 35.12 10.61
CA SER A 244 15.50 34.81 9.78
C SER A 244 15.30 33.60 8.88
N ILE A 245 14.14 32.94 8.95
CA ILE A 245 13.75 31.85 8.07
C ILE A 245 13.00 32.48 6.89
N LYS A 246 13.63 32.48 5.70
CA LYS A 246 13.02 32.93 4.43
C LYS A 246 11.99 31.93 3.93
#